data_AF-A0A0F9B9X6-F1
#
_entry.id   AF-A0A0F9B9X6-F1
#
_cell.length_a   1.000
_cell.length_b   1.000
_cell.length_c   1.000
_cell.angle_alpha   90.00
_cell.angle_beta   90.00
_cell.angle_gamma   90.00
#
_symmetry.space_group_name_H-M   'P 1'
#
loop_
_entity.id
_entity.type
_entity.pdbx_description
1 polymer ?
#
loop_
_entity_poly.entity_id
_entity_poly.type
_entity_poly.pdbx_seq_one_letter_code
_entity_poly.pdbx_strand_id
1 'polypeptide(L)'
;MKRTLILLTLLTGCAGRDTLYQTSTVFALMEGAYDGNVSCGQLKQRGDFGLGTFDKLDGEMVVLGGTVYQVRADGSVHKAPDALT
;
A
#
# COMPACT_ATOMS: atom_id res chain seq x y z
N MET A 1 2.14 45.19 23.05
CA MET A 1 2.62 44.09 22.19
C MET A 1 1.58 42.99 22.18
N LYS A 2 0.80 42.85 21.10
CA LYS A 2 -0.29 41.86 21.02
C LYS A 2 0.33 40.49 20.69
N ARG A 3 0.30 39.54 21.64
CA ARG A 3 0.71 38.15 21.40
C ARG A 3 -0.51 37.37 20.93
N THR A 4 -0.62 37.15 19.62
CA THR A 4 -1.63 36.27 19.03
C THR A 4 -1.12 34.84 19.11
N LEU A 5 -1.79 34.00 19.90
CA LEU A 5 -1.56 32.56 19.97
C LEU A 5 -2.52 31.87 19.00
N ILE A 6 -1.99 31.28 17.92
CA ILE A 6 -2.76 30.41 17.02
C ILE A 6 -2.68 28.99 17.58
N LEU A 7 -3.78 28.51 18.15
CA LEU A 7 -3.93 27.12 18.56
C LEU A 7 -4.45 26.30 17.36
N LEU A 8 -3.56 25.55 16.73
CA LEU A 8 -3.91 24.60 15.67
C LEU A 8 -4.55 23.36 16.32
N THR A 9 -5.88 23.29 16.34
CA THR A 9 -6.60 22.07 16.70
C THR A 9 -6.41 21.02 15.61
N LEU A 10 -5.51 20.06 15.85
CA LEU A 10 -5.46 18.80 15.10
C LEU A 10 -6.74 18.03 15.38
N LEU A 11 -7.69 18.10 14.45
CA LEU A 11 -8.79 17.15 14.33
C LEU A 11 -8.20 15.81 13.90
N THR A 12 -7.67 15.04 14.85
CA THR A 12 -7.37 13.62 14.62
C THR A 12 -8.70 12.89 14.58
N GLY A 13 -9.38 12.96 13.43
CA GLY A 13 -10.51 12.09 13.15
C GLY A 13 -10.07 10.64 13.26
N CYS A 14 -10.87 9.80 13.92
CA CYS A 14 -10.68 8.34 13.90
C CYS A 14 -10.82 7.85 12.46
N ALA A 15 -9.74 7.86 11.68
CA ALA A 15 -9.66 7.08 10.46
C ALA A 15 -9.91 5.62 10.86
N GLY A 16 -11.02 5.05 10.39
CA GLY A 16 -11.48 3.72 10.79
C GLY A 16 -10.37 2.71 10.55
N ARG A 17 -9.85 2.12 11.64
CA ARG A 17 -8.80 1.09 11.63
C ARG A 17 -9.19 -0.18 10.87
N ASP A 18 -10.47 -0.32 10.49
CA ASP A 18 -11.04 -1.52 9.89
C ASP A 18 -11.50 -1.31 8.44
N THR A 19 -10.81 -0.45 7.68
CA THR A 19 -11.13 -0.23 6.26
C THR A 19 -10.29 -1.17 5.39
N LEU A 20 -10.95 -2.04 4.63
CA LEU A 20 -10.28 -2.82 3.58
C LEU A 20 -10.05 -1.95 2.35
N TYR A 21 -8.79 -1.88 1.90
CA TYR A 21 -8.44 -1.30 0.61
C TYR A 21 -7.99 -2.41 -0.34
N GLN A 22 -8.53 -2.41 -1.55
CA GLN A 22 -8.13 -3.30 -2.63
C GLN A 22 -8.03 -2.48 -3.92
N THR A 23 -6.95 -2.68 -4.67
CA THR A 23 -6.85 -2.23 -6.06
C THR A 23 -7.16 -3.39 -6.98
N SER A 24 -7.93 -3.14 -8.05
CA SER A 24 -8.46 -4.16 -8.96
C SER A 24 -9.43 -5.15 -8.28
N THR A 25 -9.74 -6.25 -8.96
CA THR A 25 -10.61 -7.34 -8.49
C THR A 25 -9.98 -8.71 -8.78
N VAL A 26 -10.36 -9.73 -8.03
CA VAL A 26 -9.89 -11.11 -8.27
C VAL A 26 -10.27 -11.62 -9.67
N PHE A 27 -11.44 -11.23 -10.19
CA PHE A 27 -11.85 -11.61 -11.55
C PHE A 27 -10.98 -10.95 -12.62
N ALA A 28 -10.65 -9.66 -12.48
CA ALA A 28 -9.73 -9.00 -13.40
C ALA A 28 -8.35 -9.67 -13.41
N LEU A 29 -7.86 -10.07 -12.24
CA LEU A 29 -6.63 -10.85 -12.11
C LEU A 29 -6.75 -12.20 -12.84
N MET A 30 -7.84 -12.95 -12.64
CA MET A 30 -8.07 -14.24 -13.32
C MET A 30 -8.17 -14.11 -14.84
N GLU A 31 -8.67 -12.99 -15.35
CA GLU A 31 -8.77 -12.67 -16.78
C GLU A 31 -7.46 -12.12 -17.38
N GLY A 32 -6.37 -12.05 -16.60
CA GLY A 32 -5.06 -11.66 -17.10
C GLY A 32 -4.76 -10.15 -17.08
N ALA A 33 -5.56 -9.35 -16.38
CA ALA A 33 -5.31 -7.91 -16.23
C ALA A 33 -4.16 -7.66 -15.23
N TYR A 34 -2.93 -7.88 -15.66
CA TYR A 34 -1.73 -7.83 -14.83
C TYR A 34 -1.03 -6.47 -14.82
N ASP A 35 -1.59 -5.47 -15.48
CA ASP A 35 -1.02 -4.12 -15.53
C ASP A 35 -1.31 -3.37 -14.23
N GLY A 36 -0.28 -3.14 -13.43
CA GLY A 36 -0.35 -2.42 -12.16
C GLY A 36 -0.49 -0.92 -12.35
N ASN A 37 -1.30 -0.27 -11.50
CA ASN A 37 -1.54 1.19 -11.56
C ASN A 37 -1.47 1.89 -10.19
N VAL A 38 -1.14 1.16 -9.12
CA VAL A 38 -0.96 1.69 -7.77
C VAL A 38 0.44 1.33 -7.31
N SER A 39 1.26 2.32 -6.97
CA SER A 39 2.61 2.04 -6.48
C SER A 39 2.61 1.61 -5.00
N CYS A 40 3.68 0.94 -4.56
CA CYS A 40 3.91 0.58 -3.16
C CYS A 40 3.82 1.81 -2.23
N GLY A 41 4.36 2.95 -2.67
CA GLY A 41 4.27 4.21 -1.92
C GLY A 41 2.85 4.73 -1.77
N GLN A 42 1.98 4.52 -2.76
CA GLN A 42 0.55 4.84 -2.67
C GLN A 42 -0.20 3.82 -1.81
N LEU A 43 0.14 2.54 -1.93
CA LEU A 43 -0.47 1.45 -1.15
C LEU A 43 -0.24 1.64 0.36
N LYS A 44 0.97 2.04 0.77
CA LYS A 44 1.33 2.35 2.17
C LYS A 44 0.52 3.50 2.79
N GLN A 45 -0.11 4.35 1.97
CA GLN A 45 -1.02 5.40 2.47
C GLN A 45 -2.40 4.84 2.83
N ARG A 46 -2.70 3.59 2.45
CA ARG A 46 -4.00 2.93 2.65
C ARG A 46 -3.99 1.96 3.84
N GLY A 47 -2.83 1.48 4.24
CA GLY A 47 -2.67 0.56 5.37
C GLY A 47 -1.24 0.09 5.53
N ASP A 48 -0.99 -0.65 6.62
CA ASP A 48 0.31 -1.15 7.03
C ASP A 48 0.40 -2.68 7.07
N PHE A 49 -0.69 -3.38 6.72
CA PHE A 49 -0.78 -4.84 6.66
C PHE A 49 -1.58 -5.28 5.41
N GLY A 50 -1.13 -6.35 4.75
CA GLY A 50 -1.80 -6.86 3.56
C GLY A 50 -0.98 -7.83 2.73
N LEU A 51 -1.55 -8.23 1.60
CA LEU A 51 -0.96 -9.15 0.62
C LEU A 51 -1.42 -8.81 -0.80
N GLY A 52 -0.75 -9.36 -1.81
CA GLY A 52 -1.12 -9.22 -3.21
C GLY A 52 -0.01 -9.70 -4.14
N THR A 53 0.07 -9.12 -5.33
CA THR A 53 1.13 -9.36 -6.33
C THR A 53 1.54 -8.02 -6.96
N PHE A 54 2.55 -8.04 -7.82
CA PHE A 54 3.09 -6.86 -8.52
C PHE A 54 2.62 -6.82 -9.98
N ASP A 55 2.92 -5.72 -10.66
CA ASP A 55 2.80 -5.59 -12.12
C ASP A 55 3.40 -6.83 -12.80
N LYS A 56 2.69 -7.32 -13.82
CA LYS A 56 3.02 -8.53 -14.59
C LYS A 56 3.10 -9.83 -13.79
N LEU A 57 2.44 -9.91 -12.63
CA LEU A 57 2.56 -11.04 -11.69
C LEU A 57 4.01 -11.31 -11.28
N ASP A 58 4.82 -10.26 -11.13
CA ASP A 58 6.24 -10.42 -10.81
C ASP A 58 6.46 -10.70 -9.32
N GLY A 59 6.02 -11.88 -8.88
CA GLY A 59 6.12 -12.36 -7.50
C GLY A 59 4.96 -11.91 -6.60
N GLU A 60 5.07 -12.32 -5.33
CA GLU A 60 4.05 -12.07 -4.31
C GLU A 60 4.42 -10.86 -3.46
N MET A 61 3.41 -10.08 -3.12
CA MET A 61 3.52 -8.94 -2.22
C MET A 61 3.09 -9.34 -0.81
N VAL A 62 3.90 -8.99 0.17
CA VAL A 62 3.56 -9.07 1.60
C VAL A 62 3.83 -7.71 2.25
N VAL A 63 2.83 -7.15 2.93
CA VAL A 63 2.94 -5.87 3.64
C VAL A 63 2.89 -6.13 5.15
N LEU A 64 3.94 -5.74 5.87
CA LEU A 64 4.05 -5.92 7.32
C LEU A 64 4.61 -4.65 7.96
N GLY A 65 3.84 -4.04 8.87
CA GLY A 65 4.24 -2.82 9.58
C GLY A 65 4.60 -1.68 8.62
N GLY A 66 3.88 -1.56 7.50
CA GLY A 66 4.10 -0.55 6.46
C GLY A 66 5.33 -0.77 5.57
N THR A 67 6.03 -1.89 5.74
CA THR A 67 7.09 -2.32 4.82
C THR A 67 6.52 -3.28 3.80
N VAL A 68 6.78 -3.04 2.51
CA VAL A 68 6.38 -3.92 1.42
C VAL A 68 7.56 -4.83 1.05
N TYR A 69 7.30 -6.13 1.04
CA TYR A 69 8.23 -7.17 0.62
C TYR A 69 7.72 -7.82 -0.66
N GLN A 70 8.67 -8.13 -1.55
CA GLN A 70 8.44 -8.90 -2.75
C GLN A 70 9.11 -10.27 -2.60
N VAL A 71 8.31 -11.32 -2.69
CA VAL A 71 8.77 -12.71 -2.73
C VAL A 71 8.77 -13.16 -4.19
N ARG A 72 9.96 -13.40 -4.74
CA ARG A 72 10.14 -13.77 -6.15
C ARG A 72 9.95 -15.28 -6.34
N ALA A 73 9.72 -15.71 -7.58
CA ALA A 73 9.51 -17.11 -7.93
C ALA A 73 10.71 -18.02 -7.62
N ASP A 74 11.92 -17.46 -7.53
CA ASP A 74 13.15 -18.15 -7.12
C ASP A 74 13.29 -18.28 -5.59
N GLY A 75 12.34 -17.74 -4.82
CA GLY A 75 12.33 -17.72 -3.36
C GLY A 75 13.10 -16.55 -2.74
N SER A 76 13.70 -15.66 -3.53
CA SER A 76 14.35 -14.46 -3.00
C SER A 76 13.31 -13.50 -2.42
N VAL A 77 13.71 -12.78 -1.36
CA VAL A 77 12.86 -11.78 -0.70
C VAL A 77 13.58 -10.44 -0.66
N HIS A 78 12.93 -9.40 -1.17
CA HIS A 78 13.46 -8.05 -1.22
C HIS A 78 12.46 -7.05 -0.66
N LYS A 79 12.95 -5.92 -0.14
CA LYS A 79 12.09 -4.76 0.13
C LYS A 79 11.75 -4.11 -1.20
N ALA A 80 10.45 -3.92 -1.46
CA ALA A 80 10.00 -3.29 -2.69
C ALA A 80 10.26 -1.77 -2.63
N PRO A 81 10.83 -1.16 -3.68
CA PRO A 81 10.91 0.30 -3.80
C PRO A 81 9.51 0.92 -3.86
N ASP A 82 9.32 2.12 -3.33
CA ASP A 82 8.01 2.80 -3.31
C ASP A 82 7.44 3.09 -4.73
N ALA A 83 8.30 3.09 -5.75
CA ALA A 83 7.93 3.31 -7.15
C ALA A 83 7.41 2.04 -7.85
N LEU A 84 7.63 0.85 -7.28
CA LEU A 84 7.18 -0.41 -7.86
C LEU A 84 5.65 -0.51 -7.73
N THR A 85 4.99 -1.03 -8.75
CA THR A 85 3.53 -1.22 -8.82
C THR A 85 3.17 -2.70 -8.79
#